data_AF-M0LGR1-F1
#
_entry.id   AF-M0LGR1-F1
#
_cell.length_a   1.000
_cell.length_b   1.000
_cell.length_c   1.000
_cell.angle_alpha   90.00
_cell.angle_beta   90.00
_cell.angle_gamma   90.00
#
_symmetry.space_group_name_H-M   'P 1'
#
loop_
_entity.id
_entity.type
_entity.pdbx_description
1 polymer ?
#
loop_
_entity_poly.entity_id
_entity_poly.type
_entity_poly.pdbx_seq_one_letter_code
_entity_poly.pdbx_strand_id
1 'polypeptide(L)'
;MQILDSLVTLLTLILQLLLFFMLQLGVMVAITGGIGLAGGVLSVPVLSVLPDVRRFLVQASGGRPDDGTPSWRVVLRPRYLLLSFVFGILYGLTFVALLGPLIRLGLFPGRGEPTLSLALLPAVFVLASTLFAYGVHRYSSAWTGTATRRSVLAQWMVFLSVVVTVGTGSAYVAALAEL
;
A
#
# COMPACT_ATOMS: atom_id res chain seq x y z
N MET A 1 10.94 -19.83 47.16
CA MET A 1 10.30 -18.55 46.83
C MET A 1 11.10 -17.77 45.78
N GLN A 2 12.30 -17.24 46.09
CA GLN A 2 13.01 -16.27 45.23
C GLN A 2 13.23 -16.66 43.75
N ILE A 3 13.54 -17.93 43.44
CA ILE A 3 13.72 -18.41 42.05
C ILE A 3 12.37 -18.41 41.30
N LEU A 4 11.29 -18.83 41.98
CA LEU A 4 9.95 -18.82 41.42
C LEU A 4 9.48 -17.39 41.18
N ASP A 5 9.72 -16.48 42.12
CA ASP A 5 9.37 -15.06 42.01
C ASP A 5 10.12 -14.37 40.85
N SER A 6 11.40 -14.73 40.66
CA SER A 6 12.22 -14.26 39.54
C SER A 6 11.72 -14.78 38.20
N LEU A 7 11.32 -16.06 38.12
CA LEU A 7 10.74 -16.67 36.92
C LEU A 7 9.39 -16.05 36.56
N VAL A 8 8.52 -15.81 37.55
CA VAL A 8 7.23 -15.14 37.34
C VAL A 8 7.46 -13.73 36.81
N THR A 9 8.38 -12.97 37.42
CA THR A 9 8.71 -11.61 36.97
C THR A 9 9.23 -11.58 35.53
N LEU A 10 10.14 -12.50 35.18
CA LEU A 10 10.66 -12.63 33.82
C LEU A 10 9.55 -12.99 32.81
N LEU A 11 8.66 -13.91 33.18
CA LEU A 11 7.53 -14.30 32.34
C LEU A 11 6.56 -13.14 32.13
N THR A 12 6.26 -12.38 33.18
CA THR A 12 5.43 -11.17 33.09
C THR A 12 6.05 -10.12 32.18
N LEU A 13 7.37 -9.91 32.27
CA LEU A 13 8.09 -9.00 31.37
C LEU A 13 7.98 -9.46 29.90
N ILE A 14 8.22 -10.74 29.63
CA ILE A 14 8.10 -11.30 28.27
C ILE A 14 6.69 -11.13 27.73
N LEU A 15 5.67 -11.42 28.53
CA LEU A 15 4.26 -11.26 28.13
C LEU A 15 3.90 -9.80 27.88
N GLN A 16 4.38 -8.87 28.71
CA GLN A 16 4.18 -7.43 28.50
C GLN A 16 4.84 -6.94 27.21
N LEU A 17 6.07 -7.39 26.93
CA LEU A 17 6.77 -7.06 25.68
C LEU A 17 6.03 -7.62 24.45
N LEU A 18 5.56 -8.87 24.52
CA LEU A 18 4.75 -9.49 23.47
C LEU A 18 3.44 -8.73 23.25
N LEU A 19 2.74 -8.37 24.33
CA LEU A 19 1.50 -7.61 24.25
C LEU A 19 1.73 -6.24 23.61
N PHE A 20 2.76 -5.52 24.04
CA PHE A 20 3.13 -4.23 23.48
C PHE A 20 3.49 -4.35 21.99
N PHE A 21 4.28 -5.36 21.63
CA PHE A 21 4.65 -5.63 20.24
C PHE A 21 3.42 -5.96 19.37
N MET A 22 2.51 -6.81 19.84
CA MET A 22 1.27 -7.14 19.14
C MET A 22 0.36 -5.91 18.97
N LEU A 23 0.27 -5.06 20.00
CA LEU A 23 -0.51 -3.82 19.93
C LEU A 23 0.06 -2.87 18.88
N GLN A 24 1.38 -2.64 18.89
CA GLN A 24 2.06 -1.80 17.92
C GLN A 24 1.92 -2.34 16.49
N LEU A 25 2.06 -3.65 16.31
CA LEU A 25 1.85 -4.30 15.02
C LEU A 25 0.40 -4.14 14.55
N GLY A 26 -0.58 -4.32 15.44
CA GLY A 26 -1.99 -4.11 15.14
C GLY A 26 -2.30 -2.67 14.70
N VAL A 27 -1.78 -1.68 15.42
CA VAL A 27 -1.92 -0.26 15.07
C VAL A 27 -1.28 0.03 13.72
N MET A 28 -0.06 -0.45 13.47
CA MET A 28 0.63 -0.27 12.19
C MET A 28 -0.18 -0.88 11.03
N VAL A 29 -0.69 -2.10 11.19
CA VAL A 29 -1.52 -2.78 10.18
C VAL A 29 -2.81 -2.00 9.94
N ALA A 30 -3.47 -1.52 11.00
CA ALA A 30 -4.70 -0.73 10.89
C ALA A 30 -4.46 0.58 10.12
N ILE A 31 -3.39 1.31 10.43
CA ILE A 31 -3.06 2.59 9.76
C ILE A 31 -2.70 2.34 8.30
N THR A 32 -1.74 1.46 8.03
CA THR A 32 -1.24 1.21 6.67
C THR A 32 -2.29 0.57 5.78
N GLY A 33 -3.06 -0.39 6.32
CA GLY A 33 -4.20 -0.98 5.64
C GLY A 33 -5.34 0.01 5.41
N GLY A 34 -5.64 0.89 6.37
CA GLY A 34 -6.62 1.97 6.24
C GLY A 34 -6.26 2.97 5.15
N ILE A 35 -4.98 3.40 5.09
CA ILE A 35 -4.46 4.24 4.01
C ILE A 35 -4.58 3.54 2.66
N GLY A 36 -4.27 2.24 2.59
CA GLY A 36 -4.44 1.44 1.38
C GLY A 36 -5.90 1.40 0.89
N LEU A 37 -6.84 1.22 1.82
CA LEU A 37 -8.28 1.26 1.52
C LEU A 37 -8.70 2.65 1.01
N ALA A 38 -8.29 3.71 1.70
CA ALA A 38 -8.60 5.08 1.30
C ALA A 38 -8.05 5.40 -0.10
N GLY A 39 -6.78 5.06 -0.36
CA GLY A 39 -6.14 5.23 -1.67
C GLY A 39 -6.85 4.43 -2.77
N GLY A 40 -7.24 3.17 -2.49
CA GLY A 40 -8.02 2.35 -3.42
C GLY A 40 -9.38 2.97 -3.75
N VAL A 41 -10.15 3.38 -2.75
CA VAL A 41 -11.46 4.02 -2.93
C VAL A 41 -11.36 5.34 -3.69
N LEU A 42 -10.38 6.18 -3.35
CA LEU A 42 -10.23 7.50 -3.96
C LEU A 42 -9.64 7.42 -5.39
N SER A 43 -8.98 6.30 -5.75
CA SER A 43 -8.47 6.07 -7.11
C SER A 43 -9.52 5.65 -8.14
N VAL A 44 -10.76 5.40 -7.70
CA VAL A 44 -11.88 4.94 -8.55
C VAL A 44 -12.18 5.80 -9.76
N PRO A 45 -12.20 7.15 -9.65
CA PRO A 45 -12.45 7.99 -10.82
C PRO A 45 -11.44 7.72 -11.94
N VAL A 46 -10.19 7.39 -11.59
CA VAL A 46 -9.11 7.08 -12.54
C VAL A 46 -9.40 5.77 -13.30
N LEU A 47 -10.08 4.80 -12.66
CA LEU A 47 -10.47 3.54 -13.34
C LEU A 47 -11.47 3.76 -14.48
N SER A 48 -12.17 4.90 -14.53
CA SER A 48 -13.05 5.22 -15.65
C SER A 48 -12.30 5.54 -16.95
N VAL A 49 -11.06 6.01 -16.83
CA VAL A 49 -10.20 6.42 -17.97
C VAL A 49 -9.07 5.42 -18.27
N LEU A 50 -8.89 4.38 -17.44
CA LEU A 50 -7.87 3.33 -17.59
C LEU A 50 -8.51 1.95 -17.82
N PRO A 51 -8.96 1.64 -19.05
CA PRO A 51 -9.80 0.47 -19.32
C PRO A 51 -9.09 -0.87 -19.10
N ASP A 52 -7.78 -0.97 -19.37
CA ASP A 52 -7.05 -2.22 -19.22
C ASP A 52 -6.82 -2.54 -17.73
N VAL A 53 -6.42 -1.53 -16.95
CA VAL A 53 -6.28 -1.67 -15.49
C VAL A 53 -7.62 -2.00 -14.84
N ARG A 54 -8.70 -1.35 -15.27
CA ARG A 54 -10.06 -1.66 -14.80
C ARG A 54 -10.43 -3.11 -15.10
N ARG A 55 -10.24 -3.59 -16.33
CA ARG A 55 -10.51 -4.98 -16.72
C ARG A 55 -9.78 -5.97 -15.82
N PHE A 56 -8.50 -5.73 -15.59
CA PHE A 56 -7.69 -6.56 -14.69
C PHE A 56 -8.22 -6.54 -13.25
N LEU A 57 -8.51 -5.36 -12.69
CA LEU A 57 -9.00 -5.26 -11.31
C LEU A 57 -10.40 -5.85 -11.14
N VAL A 58 -11.26 -5.77 -12.17
CA VAL A 58 -12.55 -6.48 -12.19
C VAL A 58 -12.32 -7.98 -12.15
N GLN A 59 -11.39 -8.51 -12.95
CA GLN A 59 -11.04 -9.93 -12.92
C GLN A 59 -10.47 -10.37 -11.57
N ALA A 60 -9.49 -9.63 -11.05
CA ALA A 60 -8.84 -9.91 -9.77
C ALA A 60 -9.81 -9.84 -8.59
N SER A 61 -10.83 -8.99 -8.68
CA SER A 61 -11.91 -8.89 -7.70
C SER A 61 -13.04 -9.92 -7.89
N GLY A 62 -12.87 -10.88 -8.81
CA GLY A 62 -13.78 -12.01 -9.03
C GLY A 62 -14.93 -11.75 -10.01
N GLY A 63 -14.88 -10.68 -10.80
CA GLY A 63 -15.80 -10.42 -11.91
C GLY A 63 -15.26 -10.96 -13.23
N ARG A 64 -16.04 -10.85 -14.31
CA ARG A 64 -15.49 -11.05 -15.65
C ARG A 64 -15.04 -9.69 -16.21
N PRO A 65 -13.93 -9.65 -16.96
CA PRO A 65 -13.35 -8.41 -17.47
C PRO A 65 -14.34 -7.52 -18.24
N ASP A 66 -15.32 -8.13 -18.91
CA ASP A 66 -16.16 -7.49 -19.92
C ASP A 66 -17.60 -7.24 -19.48
N ASP A 67 -17.90 -7.43 -18.19
CA ASP A 67 -19.27 -7.35 -17.65
C ASP A 67 -19.85 -5.91 -17.60
N GLY A 68 -19.20 -4.93 -18.23
CA GLY A 68 -19.64 -3.53 -18.22
C GLY A 68 -19.71 -2.90 -16.82
N THR A 69 -19.17 -3.55 -15.79
CA THR A 69 -19.36 -3.18 -14.39
C THR A 69 -18.88 -1.74 -14.13
N PRO A 70 -19.74 -0.82 -13.66
CA PRO A 70 -19.35 0.56 -13.33
C PRO A 70 -18.12 0.60 -12.41
N SER A 71 -17.20 1.53 -12.65
CA SER A 71 -15.93 1.63 -11.90
C SER A 71 -16.12 1.71 -10.38
N TRP A 72 -17.14 2.42 -9.91
CA TRP A 72 -17.45 2.53 -8.47
C TRP A 72 -17.87 1.21 -7.82
N ARG A 73 -18.47 0.29 -8.57
CA ARG A 73 -18.85 -1.04 -8.03
C ARG A 73 -17.64 -1.94 -7.82
N VAL A 74 -16.51 -1.66 -8.45
CA VAL A 74 -15.27 -2.43 -8.24
C VAL A 74 -14.82 -2.33 -6.79
N VAL A 75 -14.99 -1.16 -6.18
CA VAL A 75 -14.52 -0.90 -4.81
C VAL A 75 -15.42 -1.48 -3.73
N LEU A 76 -16.67 -1.73 -4.05
CA LEU A 76 -17.57 -2.43 -3.13
C LEU A 76 -17.29 -3.94 -3.09
N ARG A 77 -16.40 -4.46 -3.95
CA ARG A 77 -16.07 -5.89 -3.96
C ARG A 77 -15.13 -6.21 -2.80
N PRO A 78 -15.45 -7.19 -1.95
CA PRO A 78 -14.61 -7.57 -0.81
C PRO A 78 -13.17 -7.90 -1.21
N ARG A 79 -12.98 -8.55 -2.36
CA ARG A 79 -11.65 -8.90 -2.89
C ARG A 79 -10.83 -7.67 -3.30
N TYR A 80 -11.47 -6.62 -3.81
CA TYR A 80 -10.80 -5.37 -4.14
C TYR A 80 -10.38 -4.61 -2.88
N LEU A 81 -11.26 -4.54 -1.88
CA LEU A 81 -10.95 -3.95 -0.58
C LEU A 81 -9.79 -4.70 0.08
N LEU A 82 -9.80 -6.03 0.06
CA LEU A 82 -8.70 -6.84 0.57
C LEU A 82 -7.39 -6.56 -0.18
N LEU A 83 -7.43 -6.46 -1.51
CA LEU A 83 -6.25 -6.16 -2.33
C LEU A 83 -5.70 -4.75 -2.02
N SER A 84 -6.58 -3.77 -1.84
CA SER A 84 -6.23 -2.40 -1.46
C SER A 84 -5.62 -2.34 -0.05
N PHE A 85 -6.18 -3.09 0.89
CA PHE A 85 -5.68 -3.24 2.25
C PHE A 85 -4.29 -3.88 2.28
N VAL A 86 -4.10 -5.00 1.59
CA VAL A 86 -2.80 -5.69 1.47
C VAL A 86 -1.77 -4.78 0.79
N PHE A 87 -2.16 -4.08 -0.26
CA PHE A 87 -1.29 -3.12 -0.93
C PHE A 87 -0.84 -2.01 0.03
N GLY A 88 -1.75 -1.45 0.82
CA GLY A 88 -1.44 -0.46 1.85
C GLY A 88 -0.43 -0.97 2.89
N ILE A 89 -0.61 -2.20 3.38
CA ILE A 89 0.33 -2.84 4.31
C ILE A 89 1.71 -3.02 3.67
N LEU A 90 1.77 -3.58 2.46
CA LEU A 90 3.04 -3.79 1.75
C LEU A 90 3.77 -2.47 1.51
N TYR A 91 3.03 -1.42 1.13
CA TYR A 91 3.58 -0.08 0.99
C TYR A 91 4.13 0.44 2.31
N GLY A 92 3.34 0.39 3.38
CA GLY A 92 3.75 0.86 4.70
C GLY A 92 4.95 0.10 5.27
N LEU A 93 4.98 -1.22 5.13
CA LEU A 93 6.14 -2.04 5.52
C LEU A 93 7.39 -1.70 4.71
N THR A 94 7.24 -1.53 3.39
CA THR A 94 8.37 -1.13 2.52
C THR A 94 8.88 0.24 2.92
N PHE A 95 7.98 1.17 3.22
CA PHE A 95 8.32 2.51 3.66
C PHE A 95 9.10 2.47 4.98
N VAL A 96 8.60 1.77 6.01
CA VAL A 96 9.29 1.62 7.31
C VAL A 96 10.65 0.92 7.16
N ALA A 97 10.70 -0.17 6.39
CA ALA A 97 11.91 -0.96 6.19
C ALA A 97 13.02 -0.19 5.47
N LEU A 98 12.67 0.72 4.56
CA LEU A 98 13.65 1.54 3.83
C LEU A 98 13.97 2.84 4.56
N LEU A 99 13.00 3.45 5.25
CA LEU A 99 13.20 4.71 5.95
C LEU A 99 14.22 4.59 7.09
N GLY A 100 14.15 3.53 7.90
CA GLY A 100 15.06 3.32 9.02
C GLY A 100 16.55 3.29 8.63
N PRO A 101 16.96 2.45 7.67
CA PRO A 101 18.32 2.43 7.14
C PRO A 101 18.75 3.76 6.53
N LEU A 102 17.88 4.41 5.76
CA LEU A 102 18.19 5.69 5.12
C LEU A 102 18.41 6.81 6.17
N ILE A 103 17.63 6.83 7.27
CA ILE A 103 17.84 7.72 8.44
C ILE A 103 19.22 7.46 9.06
N ARG A 104 19.57 6.19 9.30
CA ARG A 104 20.86 5.81 9.90
C ARG A 104 22.06 6.15 9.03
N LEU A 105 21.91 6.15 7.71
CA LEU A 105 22.95 6.50 6.75
C LEU A 105 23.22 8.02 6.67
N GLY A 106 22.54 8.84 7.48
CA GLY A 106 22.74 10.29 7.46
C GLY A 106 22.23 10.97 6.18
N LEU A 107 21.46 10.25 5.35
CA LEU A 107 20.80 10.80 4.16
C LEU A 107 19.61 11.72 4.52
N PHE A 108 19.38 11.92 5.82
CA PHE A 108 18.40 12.85 6.38
C PHE A 108 19.11 13.77 7.38
N PRO A 109 19.65 14.91 6.95
CA PRO A 109 20.06 15.95 7.88
C PRO A 109 18.79 16.47 8.56
N GLY A 110 18.68 16.28 9.87
CA GLY A 110 17.45 16.45 10.64
C GLY A 110 16.93 17.88 10.79
N ARG A 111 16.51 18.53 9.70
CA ARG A 111 15.85 19.84 9.73
C ARG A 111 14.80 19.95 8.64
N GLY A 112 13.55 19.57 8.94
CA GLY A 112 12.31 20.12 8.37
C GLY A 112 12.10 20.15 6.85
N GLU A 113 13.07 19.79 6.03
CA GLU A 113 12.96 19.80 4.58
C GLU A 113 12.40 18.45 4.13
N PRO A 114 11.36 18.41 3.28
CA PRO A 114 10.93 17.19 2.62
C PRO A 114 12.06 16.75 1.68
N THR A 115 12.99 15.97 2.21
CA THR A 115 14.18 15.52 1.49
C THR A 115 13.78 14.72 0.25
N LEU A 116 14.54 14.86 -0.84
CA LEU A 116 14.40 14.08 -2.09
C LEU A 116 14.12 12.58 -1.84
N SER A 117 14.67 12.03 -0.76
CA SER A 117 14.48 10.66 -0.25
C SER A 117 13.02 10.29 0.05
N LEU A 118 12.25 11.20 0.67
CA LEU A 118 10.82 11.04 0.97
C LEU A 118 9.96 11.04 -0.30
N ALA A 119 10.39 11.77 -1.34
CA ALA A 119 9.76 11.76 -2.65
C ALA A 119 10.18 10.54 -3.49
N LEU A 120 11.40 10.03 -3.32
CA LEU A 120 11.95 8.91 -4.09
C LEU A 120 11.30 7.58 -3.72
N LEU A 121 11.02 7.35 -2.43
CA LEU A 121 10.42 6.10 -1.93
C LEU A 121 9.08 5.76 -2.60
N PRO A 122 8.09 6.68 -2.65
CA PRO A 122 6.88 6.50 -3.42
C PRO A 122 7.17 6.18 -4.89
N ALA A 123 8.10 6.88 -5.54
CA ALA A 123 8.41 6.70 -6.95
C ALA A 123 8.99 5.31 -7.25
N VAL A 124 9.95 4.86 -6.44
CA VAL A 124 10.57 3.52 -6.54
C VAL A 124 9.52 2.44 -6.31
N PHE A 125 8.67 2.61 -5.29
CA PHE A 125 7.61 1.66 -4.99
C PHE A 125 6.58 1.56 -6.12
N VAL A 126 6.16 2.70 -6.66
CA VAL A 126 5.24 2.75 -7.82
C VAL A 126 5.87 2.05 -9.02
N LEU A 127 7.15 2.29 -9.31
CA LEU A 127 7.85 1.64 -10.42
C LEU A 127 7.86 0.10 -10.24
N ALA A 128 8.30 -0.37 -9.07
CA ALA A 128 8.38 -1.80 -8.77
C ALA A 128 6.99 -2.47 -8.83
N SER A 129 5.99 -1.83 -8.22
CA SER A 129 4.60 -2.30 -8.22
C SER A 129 3.98 -2.28 -9.61
N THR A 130 4.31 -1.29 -10.45
CA THR A 130 3.88 -1.21 -11.85
C THR A 130 4.44 -2.39 -12.65
N LEU A 131 5.73 -2.68 -12.51
CA LEU A 131 6.37 -3.80 -13.20
C LEU A 131 5.77 -5.14 -12.78
N PHE A 132 5.54 -5.32 -11.47
CA PHE A 132 4.88 -6.51 -10.93
C PHE A 132 3.44 -6.66 -11.44
N ALA A 133 2.61 -5.62 -11.28
CA ALA A 133 1.22 -5.61 -11.71
C ALA A 133 1.08 -5.81 -13.22
N TYR A 134 1.95 -5.18 -14.02
CA TYR A 134 2.04 -5.44 -15.45
C TYR A 134 2.39 -6.90 -15.75
N GLY A 135 3.37 -7.47 -15.05
CA GLY A 135 3.76 -8.87 -15.23
C GLY A 135 2.57 -9.80 -15.00
N VAL A 136 1.89 -9.67 -13.87
CA VAL A 136 0.70 -10.48 -13.56
C VAL A 136 -0.43 -10.23 -14.58
N HIS A 137 -0.69 -8.98 -14.94
CA HIS A 137 -1.71 -8.62 -15.93
C HIS A 137 -1.40 -9.24 -17.30
N ARG A 138 -0.14 -9.21 -17.75
CA ARG A 138 0.26 -9.76 -19.04
C ARG A 138 -0.06 -11.24 -19.22
N TYR A 139 -0.02 -12.01 -18.14
CA TYR A 139 -0.32 -13.45 -18.12
C TYR A 139 -1.75 -13.77 -17.65
N SER A 140 -2.59 -12.76 -17.44
CA SER A 140 -3.98 -12.93 -17.00
C SER A 140 -4.95 -12.98 -18.19
N SER A 141 -6.14 -13.55 -17.95
CA SER A 141 -7.22 -13.54 -18.97
C SER A 141 -7.82 -12.17 -19.25
N ALA A 142 -7.52 -11.15 -18.44
CA ALA A 142 -7.88 -9.75 -18.71
C ALA A 142 -7.03 -9.11 -19.81
N TRP A 143 -5.90 -9.72 -20.20
CA TRP A 143 -5.08 -9.20 -21.28
C TRP A 143 -5.80 -9.32 -22.63
N THR A 144 -5.95 -8.21 -23.34
CA THR A 144 -6.63 -8.19 -24.64
C THR A 144 -5.66 -8.16 -25.82
N GLY A 145 -6.07 -8.76 -26.95
CA GLY A 145 -5.27 -8.77 -28.18
C GLY A 145 -4.99 -7.37 -28.75
N THR A 146 -5.80 -6.38 -28.39
CA THR A 146 -5.66 -4.97 -28.77
C THR A 146 -4.81 -4.15 -27.81
N ALA A 147 -4.50 -4.66 -26.62
CA ALA A 147 -3.70 -3.96 -25.63
C ALA A 147 -2.21 -3.96 -26.00
N THR A 148 -1.61 -2.76 -26.08
CA THR A 148 -0.17 -2.62 -26.31
C THR A 148 0.58 -2.58 -24.99
N ARG A 149 1.79 -3.18 -24.96
CA ARG A 149 2.67 -3.18 -23.78
C ARG A 149 2.89 -1.79 -23.18
N ARG A 150 3.14 -0.79 -24.04
CA ARG A 150 3.38 0.59 -23.61
C ARG A 150 2.15 1.22 -22.96
N SER A 151 0.97 1.03 -23.55
CA SER A 151 -0.29 1.54 -23.00
C SER A 151 -0.57 0.95 -21.62
N VAL A 152 -0.51 -0.37 -21.46
CA VAL A 152 -0.84 -1.04 -20.19
C VAL A 152 0.14 -0.66 -19.08
N LEU A 153 1.44 -0.56 -19.39
CA LEU A 153 2.44 -0.06 -18.43
C LEU A 153 2.14 1.38 -17.99
N ALA A 154 1.83 2.26 -18.94
CA ALA A 154 1.49 3.64 -18.63
C ALA A 154 0.23 3.75 -17.77
N GLN A 155 -0.82 2.96 -18.08
CA GLN A 155 -2.04 2.94 -17.26
C GLN A 155 -1.75 2.46 -15.82
N TRP A 156 -0.97 1.38 -15.65
CA TRP A 156 -0.58 0.92 -14.31
C TRP A 156 0.23 1.97 -13.55
N MET A 157 1.17 2.62 -14.22
CA MET A 157 2.00 3.66 -13.61
C MET A 157 1.15 4.83 -13.14
N VAL A 158 0.24 5.34 -13.98
CA VAL A 158 -0.70 6.41 -13.61
C VAL A 158 -1.60 5.99 -12.46
N PHE A 159 -2.19 4.79 -12.53
CA PHE A 159 -3.08 4.29 -11.48
C PHE A 159 -2.36 4.21 -10.13
N LEU A 160 -1.21 3.54 -10.08
CA LEU A 160 -0.46 3.34 -8.84
C LEU A 160 0.14 4.65 -8.31
N SER A 161 0.58 5.56 -9.18
CA SER A 161 0.96 6.92 -8.77
C SER A 161 -0.19 7.61 -8.05
N VAL A 162 -1.41 7.61 -8.61
CA VAL A 162 -2.56 8.25 -7.95
C VAL A 162 -2.88 7.56 -6.62
N VAL A 163 -2.95 6.23 -6.59
CA VAL A 163 -3.21 5.47 -5.35
C VAL A 163 -2.21 5.83 -4.26
N VAL A 164 -0.91 5.81 -4.59
CA VAL A 164 0.17 6.09 -3.63
C VAL A 164 0.16 7.54 -3.21
N THR A 165 0.03 8.50 -4.14
CA THR A 165 -0.02 9.94 -3.82
C THR A 165 -1.20 10.31 -2.94
N VAL A 166 -2.38 9.76 -3.22
CA VAL A 166 -3.57 9.98 -2.38
C VAL A 166 -3.38 9.34 -1.00
N GLY A 167 -2.83 8.13 -0.97
CA GLY A 167 -2.50 7.43 0.26
C GLY A 167 -1.49 8.19 1.14
N THR A 168 -0.36 8.64 0.58
CA THR A 168 0.66 9.40 1.31
C THR A 168 0.24 10.82 1.64
N GLY A 169 -0.51 11.49 0.75
CA GLY A 169 -1.00 12.84 0.98
C GLY A 169 -1.87 12.93 2.23
N SER A 170 -2.74 11.95 2.46
CA SER A 170 -3.57 11.89 3.68
C SER A 170 -2.75 11.76 4.96
N ALA A 171 -1.67 10.96 4.95
CA ALA A 171 -0.78 10.80 6.09
C ALA A 171 0.04 12.07 6.36
N TYR A 172 0.47 12.77 5.31
CA TYR A 172 1.22 14.02 5.43
C TYR A 172 0.35 15.16 5.98
N VAL A 173 -0.90 15.28 5.52
CA VAL A 173 -1.86 16.28 6.02
C VAL A 173 -2.21 16.01 7.49
N ALA A 174 -2.39 14.74 7.88
CA ALA A 174 -2.61 14.39 9.28
C ALA A 174 -1.41 14.74 10.17
N ALA A 175 -0.18 14.49 9.71
CA ALA A 175 1.03 14.85 10.45
C ALA A 175 1.27 16.37 10.55
N LEU A 176 0.81 17.15 9.56
CA LEU A 176 0.89 18.61 9.57
C LEU A 176 -0.18 19.28 10.46
N ALA A 177 -1.31 18.61 10.70
CA ALA A 177 -2.38 19.11 11.56
C ALA A 177 -2.04 19.03 13.07
N GLU A 178 -0.98 18.30 13.44
CA GLU A 178 -0.48 18.16 14.82
C GLU A 178 0.70 19.12 15.13
N LEU A 179 1.07 20.00 14.18
CA LEU A 179 2.06 21.08 14.34
C LEU A 179 1.36 22.44 14.51
#